data_AF-A0A9W9XLJ4-F1
#
_entry.id   AF-A0A9W9XLJ4-F1
#
_cell.length_a   1.000
_cell.length_b   1.000
_cell.length_c   1.000
_cell.angle_alpha   90.00
_cell.angle_beta   90.00
_cell.angle_gamma   90.00
#
_symmetry.space_group_name_H-M   'P 1'
#
loop_
_entity.id
_entity.type
_entity.pdbx_description
1 polymer ?
#
loop_
_entity_poly.entity_id
_entity_poly.type
_entity_poly.pdbx_seq_one_letter_code
_entity_poly.pdbx_strand_id
1 'polypeptide(L)'
;MTGETDMQPSHMKTTMSAIESAAGNLLEAEKSHPPRAARAPRPPRPNYRNIHRFPLPVNVHHVPSVIPHNPLSIISVALSYLTFLVSPPHQKVYSACFDSATSSVHVTDEKTIRALWEMGFFGKGSLSRSEPNWLEQEKKRRGLMGGSTVEEATRKRRAERRQLKLERARHEKLAVEERLRVEAAARESGSQSGLHVVEAADSTAIPAERFSVKKAMEARFLERRQQAMQNREAASSADQQQSLGDLTNSPSSPSANSQSLPVSEHTDHILDDDLDLDTIENEEHLQLSNEETFFLVYALGALSIVDRASNAIIPTPALFDLLRRHSYYPRRPEDRPLEVDDPFMISYVVYHHFRSLGWVVRSGVKFGTDYLLYNRGPVFSHAEFAVIIIPSYSHQFWSSTEALKRHAADKQSRSWWWLHCVNRVQAQVKKSLVICYVDVPPPSEVAADVDGQLNRYRVREFLLRRWVPNRTRD
;
A
#
# COMPACT_ATOMS: atom_id res chain seq x y z
N MET A 1 26.97 -86.03 -5.18
CA MET A 1 27.20 -86.29 -6.62
C MET A 1 26.63 -85.11 -7.39
N THR A 2 27.49 -84.43 -8.16
CA THR A 2 27.22 -83.66 -9.40
C THR A 2 26.07 -82.63 -9.40
N GLY A 3 26.23 -81.36 -9.79
CA GLY A 3 27.32 -80.76 -10.56
C GLY A 3 27.15 -79.25 -10.69
N GLU A 4 28.28 -78.65 -11.06
CA GLU A 4 28.55 -77.25 -11.34
C GLU A 4 27.91 -76.85 -12.69
N THR A 5 27.25 -75.69 -12.77
CA THR A 5 26.95 -75.04 -14.05
C THR A 5 27.26 -73.55 -13.96
N ASP A 6 28.24 -73.17 -14.77
CA ASP A 6 28.84 -71.87 -14.97
C ASP A 6 27.90 -70.99 -15.83
N MET A 7 27.65 -69.73 -15.44
CA MET A 7 26.79 -68.79 -16.19
C MET A 7 27.62 -67.60 -16.71
N GLN A 8 27.68 -67.49 -18.03
CA GLN A 8 28.50 -66.53 -18.79
C GLN A 8 28.09 -65.04 -18.64
N PRO A 9 29.03 -64.09 -18.81
CA PRO A 9 28.81 -62.66 -18.70
C PRO A 9 28.51 -62.03 -20.07
N SER A 10 27.27 -62.16 -20.58
CA SER A 10 26.87 -61.51 -21.85
C SER A 10 25.69 -60.53 -21.72
N HIS A 11 24.94 -60.54 -20.62
CA HIS A 11 23.74 -59.70 -20.46
C HIS A 11 23.97 -58.31 -19.83
N MET A 12 25.16 -58.02 -19.26
CA MET A 12 25.46 -56.71 -18.67
C MET A 12 25.96 -55.65 -19.68
N LYS A 13 26.42 -56.06 -20.87
CA LYS A 13 26.94 -55.11 -21.87
C LYS A 13 25.82 -54.44 -22.69
N THR A 14 24.71 -55.13 -22.94
CA THR A 14 23.57 -54.59 -23.71
C THR A 14 22.73 -53.59 -22.90
N THR A 15 22.64 -53.78 -21.58
CA THR A 15 21.90 -52.86 -20.69
C THR A 15 22.69 -51.60 -20.37
N MET A 16 24.02 -51.67 -20.24
CA MET A 16 24.85 -50.47 -20.07
C MET A 16 24.90 -49.59 -21.33
N SER A 17 24.98 -50.18 -22.52
CA SER A 17 24.94 -49.44 -23.79
C SER A 17 23.61 -48.70 -24.02
N ALA A 18 22.49 -49.29 -23.61
CA ALA A 18 21.17 -48.65 -23.70
C ALA A 18 21.02 -47.47 -22.71
N ILE A 19 21.59 -47.60 -21.50
CA ILE A 19 21.58 -46.55 -20.47
C ILE A 19 22.52 -45.38 -20.86
N GLU A 20 23.67 -45.65 -21.49
CA GLU A 20 24.56 -44.60 -22.00
C GLU A 20 23.95 -43.83 -23.19
N SER A 21 23.21 -44.49 -24.09
CA SER A 21 22.51 -43.79 -25.17
C SER A 21 21.32 -42.96 -24.68
N ALA A 22 20.62 -43.42 -23.64
CA ALA A 22 19.52 -42.68 -23.01
C ALA A 22 20.03 -41.48 -22.18
N ALA A 23 21.20 -41.62 -21.53
CA ALA A 23 21.86 -40.53 -20.81
C ALA A 23 22.45 -39.47 -21.76
N GLY A 24 22.96 -39.88 -22.93
CA GLY A 24 23.42 -38.97 -23.98
C GLY A 24 22.28 -38.09 -24.54
N ASN A 25 21.11 -38.69 -24.79
CA ASN A 25 19.94 -37.95 -25.29
C ASN A 25 19.31 -37.01 -24.25
N LEU A 26 19.43 -37.31 -22.94
CA LEU A 26 18.99 -36.42 -21.86
C LEU A 26 19.91 -35.20 -21.68
N LEU A 27 21.20 -35.34 -21.98
CA LEU A 27 22.18 -34.24 -21.91
C LEU A 27 22.14 -33.31 -23.13
N GLU A 28 21.64 -33.79 -24.28
CA GLU A 28 21.38 -32.93 -25.45
C GLU A 28 20.05 -32.17 -25.34
N ALA A 29 19.03 -32.73 -24.68
CA ALA A 29 17.75 -32.07 -24.46
C ALA A 29 17.81 -30.88 -23.48
N GLU A 30 18.84 -30.80 -22.64
CA GLU A 30 19.01 -29.71 -21.65
C GLU A 30 19.67 -28.44 -22.25
N LYS A 31 20.15 -28.48 -23.50
CA LYS A 31 20.84 -27.35 -24.15
C LYS A 31 19.96 -26.50 -25.07
N SER A 32 18.70 -26.85 -25.29
CA SER A 32 17.81 -26.15 -26.23
C SER A 32 16.71 -25.32 -25.57
N HIS A 33 16.99 -24.62 -24.48
CA HIS A 33 16.09 -23.56 -24.03
C HIS A 33 16.39 -22.27 -24.81
N PRO A 34 15.44 -21.75 -25.61
CA PRO A 34 15.64 -20.49 -26.30
C PRO A 34 15.94 -19.39 -25.27
N PRO A 35 16.90 -18.48 -25.56
CA PRO A 35 17.23 -17.40 -24.65
C PRO A 35 15.94 -16.62 -24.36
N ARG A 36 15.61 -16.53 -23.07
CA ARG A 36 14.41 -15.85 -22.59
C ARG A 36 14.37 -14.44 -23.20
N ALA A 37 13.39 -14.19 -24.08
CA ALA A 37 13.24 -12.92 -24.78
C ALA A 37 13.45 -11.74 -23.82
N ALA A 38 14.36 -10.84 -24.20
CA ALA A 38 14.68 -9.65 -23.42
C ALA A 38 13.38 -8.89 -23.13
N ARG A 39 13.07 -8.73 -21.84
CA ARG A 39 11.84 -8.07 -21.41
C ARG A 39 11.87 -6.63 -21.92
N ALA A 40 10.84 -6.24 -22.68
CA ALA A 40 10.66 -4.88 -23.13
C ALA A 40 10.82 -3.88 -21.96
N PRO A 41 11.51 -2.75 -22.17
CA PRO A 41 11.73 -1.75 -21.13
C PRO A 41 10.38 -1.25 -20.62
N ARG A 42 10.25 -1.17 -19.30
CA ARG A 42 9.02 -0.66 -18.68
C ARG A 42 8.92 0.83 -18.98
N PRO A 43 7.71 1.37 -19.22
CA PRO A 43 7.55 2.81 -19.30
C PRO A 43 8.08 3.46 -18.01
N PRO A 44 8.74 4.62 -18.11
CA PRO A 44 9.25 5.35 -16.96
C PRO A 44 8.10 5.69 -16.02
N ARG A 45 8.35 5.61 -14.71
CA ARG A 45 7.35 6.00 -13.71
C ARG A 45 7.11 7.51 -13.78
N PRO A 46 5.88 7.98 -13.53
CA PRO A 46 5.62 9.40 -13.35
C PRO A 46 6.51 9.99 -12.26
N ASN A 47 6.89 11.26 -12.40
CA ASN A 47 7.65 11.95 -11.38
C ASN A 47 6.71 12.36 -10.23
N TYR A 48 6.57 11.47 -9.25
CA TYR A 48 5.69 11.69 -8.09
C TYR A 48 6.03 12.92 -7.26
N ARG A 49 7.28 13.38 -7.27
CA ARG A 49 7.68 14.61 -6.57
C ARG A 49 7.03 15.86 -7.19
N ASN A 50 6.76 15.83 -8.49
CA ASN A 50 6.09 16.93 -9.17
C ASN A 50 4.57 16.85 -8.99
N ILE A 51 4.00 15.63 -9.01
CA ILE A 51 2.57 15.39 -8.81
C ILE A 51 2.16 15.80 -7.39
N HIS A 52 2.86 15.27 -6.37
CA HIS A 52 2.62 15.61 -4.97
C HIS A 52 3.53 16.75 -4.50
N ARG A 53 3.65 17.80 -5.32
CA ARG A 53 4.45 18.98 -4.95
C ARG A 53 3.87 19.71 -3.75
N PHE A 54 2.54 19.78 -3.68
CA PHE A 54 1.82 20.47 -2.61
C PHE A 54 1.29 19.44 -1.61
N PRO A 55 1.57 19.60 -0.30
CA PRO A 55 1.15 18.62 0.71
C PRO A 55 -0.32 18.76 1.14
N LEU A 56 -0.94 19.91 0.87
CA LEU A 56 -2.30 20.26 1.28
C LEU A 56 -3.00 21.02 0.14
N PRO A 57 -4.34 20.91 0.01
CA PRO A 57 -5.12 21.57 -1.04
C PRO A 57 -5.37 23.04 -0.72
N VAL A 58 -4.31 23.79 -0.41
CA VAL A 58 -4.36 25.21 -0.09
C VAL A 58 -3.32 25.96 -0.93
N ASN A 59 -3.72 27.12 -1.43
CA ASN A 59 -2.84 27.99 -2.20
C ASN A 59 -2.03 28.85 -1.24
N VAL A 60 -0.73 28.56 -1.12
CA VAL A 60 0.18 29.38 -0.29
C VAL A 60 0.80 30.47 -1.16
N HIS A 61 0.48 31.73 -0.83
CA HIS A 61 1.10 32.90 -1.44
C HIS A 61 2.28 33.34 -0.56
N HIS A 62 3.50 33.17 -1.08
CA HIS A 62 4.70 33.53 -0.34
C HIS A 62 4.92 35.04 -0.35
N VAL A 63 5.02 35.63 0.84
CA VAL A 63 5.45 37.03 1.00
C VAL A 63 6.98 37.06 1.00
N PRO A 64 7.63 38.04 0.35
CA PRO A 64 9.07 38.20 0.44
C PRO A 64 9.53 38.35 1.90
N SER A 65 10.72 37.84 2.22
CA SER A 65 11.29 38.02 3.56
C SER A 65 11.60 39.50 3.82
N VAL A 66 11.17 40.02 4.97
CA VAL A 66 11.47 41.39 5.41
C VAL A 66 12.91 41.47 5.92
N ILE A 67 13.73 42.27 5.26
CA ILE A 67 15.08 42.62 5.72
C ILE A 67 14.99 44.04 6.31
N PRO A 68 15.03 44.20 7.65
CA PRO A 68 14.69 45.47 8.31
C PRO A 68 15.63 46.63 7.95
N HIS A 69 16.86 46.33 7.53
CA HIS A 69 17.86 47.34 7.14
C HIS A 69 17.75 47.77 5.67
N ASN A 70 16.94 47.09 4.85
CA ASN A 70 16.78 47.40 3.44
C ASN A 70 15.40 48.03 3.18
N PRO A 71 15.33 49.34 2.90
CA PRO A 71 14.04 50.01 2.66
C PRO A 71 13.30 49.44 1.45
N LEU A 72 14.01 48.93 0.42
CA LEU A 72 13.39 48.28 -0.73
C LEU A 72 12.70 46.97 -0.35
N SER A 73 13.24 46.24 0.63
CA SER A 73 12.59 45.03 1.15
C SER A 73 11.27 45.37 1.84
N ILE A 74 11.25 46.42 2.66
CA ILE A 74 10.04 46.91 3.33
C ILE A 74 8.99 47.36 2.30
N ILE A 75 9.41 48.12 1.29
CA ILE A 75 8.53 48.55 0.19
C ILE A 75 7.97 47.35 -0.57
N SER A 76 8.80 46.33 -0.88
CA SER A 76 8.35 45.13 -1.59
C SER A 76 7.28 44.36 -0.81
N VAL A 77 7.43 44.26 0.51
CA VAL A 77 6.44 43.63 1.39
C VAL A 77 5.18 44.48 1.49
N ALA A 78 5.31 45.80 1.68
CA ALA A 78 4.18 46.72 1.71
C ALA A 78 3.38 46.69 0.40
N LEU A 79 4.04 46.67 -0.75
CA LEU A 79 3.41 46.50 -2.06
C LEU A 79 2.74 45.13 -2.19
N SER A 80 3.36 44.05 -1.70
CA SER A 80 2.74 42.72 -1.70
C SER A 80 1.43 42.71 -0.88
N TYR A 81 1.44 43.28 0.33
CA TYR A 81 0.23 43.44 1.13
C TYR A 81 -0.80 44.36 0.47
N LEU A 82 -0.38 45.46 -0.15
CA LEU A 82 -1.27 46.35 -0.90
C LEU A 82 -1.94 45.61 -2.06
N THR A 83 -1.18 44.78 -2.80
CA THR A 83 -1.75 43.96 -3.87
C THR A 83 -2.74 42.93 -3.34
N PHE A 84 -2.49 42.32 -2.18
CA PHE A 84 -3.45 41.40 -1.55
C PHE A 84 -4.70 42.10 -1.00
N LEU A 85 -4.59 43.38 -0.65
CA LEU A 85 -5.73 44.18 -0.20
C LEU A 85 -6.62 44.60 -1.39
N VAL A 86 -6.01 44.94 -2.52
CA VAL A 86 -6.74 45.33 -3.76
C VAL A 86 -7.29 44.10 -4.49
N SER A 87 -6.55 43.00 -4.53
CA SER A 87 -6.95 41.73 -5.14
C SER A 87 -6.68 40.58 -4.16
N PRO A 88 -7.66 40.24 -3.30
CA PRO A 88 -7.49 39.19 -2.32
C PRO A 88 -7.25 37.84 -3.02
N PRO A 89 -6.27 37.05 -2.55
CA PRO A 89 -6.02 35.74 -3.11
C PRO A 89 -7.25 34.85 -2.92
N HIS A 90 -7.74 34.26 -4.01
CA HIS A 90 -8.89 33.38 -3.97
C HIS A 90 -8.43 31.95 -3.64
N GLN A 91 -8.96 31.40 -2.56
CA GLN A 91 -8.77 29.98 -2.24
C GLN A 91 -9.78 29.15 -3.04
N LYS A 92 -9.30 28.13 -3.73
CA LYS A 92 -10.17 27.19 -4.43
C LYS A 92 -10.85 26.29 -3.41
N VAL A 93 -12.17 26.38 -3.34
CA VAL A 93 -13.01 25.49 -2.52
C VAL A 93 -13.56 24.41 -3.42
N TYR A 94 -13.35 23.17 -3.02
CA TYR A 94 -13.84 21.98 -3.69
C TYR A 94 -15.21 21.57 -3.15
N SER A 95 -15.97 20.77 -3.90
CA SER A 95 -17.29 20.30 -3.47
C SER A 95 -17.32 18.78 -3.30
N ALA A 96 -17.95 18.30 -2.24
CA ALA A 96 -18.23 16.89 -1.98
C ALA A 96 -19.68 16.69 -1.57
N CYS A 97 -20.23 15.48 -1.76
CA CYS A 97 -21.56 15.14 -1.30
C CYS A 97 -21.51 14.20 -0.08
N PHE A 98 -22.30 14.50 0.94
CA PHE A 98 -22.52 13.59 2.06
C PHE A 98 -23.67 12.63 1.72
N ASP A 99 -23.42 11.33 1.89
CA ASP A 99 -24.43 10.30 1.71
C ASP A 99 -24.82 9.70 3.07
N SER A 100 -26.05 9.99 3.50
CA SER A 100 -26.57 9.50 4.78
C SER A 100 -26.75 7.98 4.81
N ALA A 101 -26.94 7.32 3.66
CA ALA A 101 -27.14 5.87 3.62
C ALA A 101 -25.85 5.11 3.94
N THR A 102 -24.74 5.54 3.36
CA THR A 102 -23.41 4.94 3.59
C THR A 102 -22.66 5.58 4.76
N SER A 103 -23.17 6.66 5.34
CA SER A 103 -22.49 7.44 6.39
C SER A 103 -21.09 7.89 5.99
N SER A 104 -20.94 8.29 4.72
CA SER A 104 -19.64 8.66 4.16
C SER A 104 -19.76 9.80 3.15
N VAL A 105 -18.62 10.46 2.88
CA VAL A 105 -18.55 11.61 1.98
C VAL A 105 -17.91 11.18 0.67
N HIS A 106 -18.59 11.46 -0.43
CA HIS A 106 -18.17 11.10 -1.77
C HIS A 106 -17.81 12.34 -2.57
N VAL A 107 -16.70 12.27 -3.28
CA VAL A 107 -16.30 13.24 -4.29
C VAL A 107 -16.40 12.56 -5.65
N THR A 108 -17.22 13.12 -6.53
CA THR A 108 -17.46 12.58 -7.88
C THR A 108 -16.74 13.39 -8.98
N ASP A 109 -16.47 14.67 -8.74
CA ASP A 109 -15.78 15.53 -9.71
C ASP A 109 -14.32 15.09 -9.89
N GLU A 110 -13.93 14.76 -11.12
CA GLU A 110 -12.60 14.27 -11.47
C GLU A 110 -11.48 15.25 -11.07
N LYS A 111 -11.71 16.56 -11.28
CA LYS A 111 -10.72 17.60 -10.95
C LYS A 111 -10.51 17.68 -9.45
N THR A 112 -11.58 17.57 -8.68
CA THR A 112 -11.53 17.55 -7.22
C THR A 112 -10.87 16.27 -6.70
N ILE A 113 -11.21 15.11 -7.26
CA ILE A 113 -10.60 13.82 -6.89
C ILE A 113 -9.08 13.89 -7.09
N ARG A 114 -8.62 14.35 -8.26
CA ARG A 114 -7.19 14.52 -8.54
C ARG A 114 -6.56 15.52 -7.58
N ALA A 115 -7.15 16.69 -7.41
CA ALA A 115 -6.63 17.72 -6.51
C ALA A 115 -6.44 17.21 -5.06
N LEU A 116 -7.44 16.56 -4.48
CA LEU A 116 -7.38 16.05 -3.11
C LEU A 116 -6.38 14.89 -2.96
N TRP A 117 -6.27 14.04 -3.97
CA TRP A 117 -5.32 12.93 -3.96
C TRP A 117 -3.88 13.42 -4.15
N GLU A 118 -3.64 14.30 -5.12
CA GLU A 118 -2.33 14.90 -5.40
C GLU A 118 -1.87 15.75 -4.22
N MET A 119 -2.78 16.52 -3.63
CA MET A 119 -2.50 17.44 -2.53
C MET A 119 -2.84 16.85 -1.16
N GLY A 120 -2.06 15.83 -0.74
CA GLY A 120 -2.12 15.33 0.64
C GLY A 120 -2.76 13.96 0.83
N PHE A 121 -2.98 13.21 -0.26
CA PHE A 121 -3.47 11.82 -0.25
C PHE A 121 -4.80 11.63 0.49
N PHE A 122 -5.71 12.59 0.37
CA PHE A 122 -7.02 12.51 1.00
C PHE A 122 -7.91 11.47 0.30
N GLY A 123 -8.71 10.75 1.08
CA GLY A 123 -9.72 9.83 0.58
C GLY A 123 -9.18 8.58 -0.07
N LYS A 124 -10.08 7.70 -0.47
CA LYS A 124 -9.76 6.43 -1.11
C LYS A 124 -10.70 6.22 -2.29
N GLY A 125 -10.14 5.87 -3.45
CA GLY A 125 -10.94 5.51 -4.61
C GLY A 125 -11.82 4.29 -4.31
N SER A 126 -13.08 4.35 -4.71
CA SER A 126 -14.02 3.23 -4.55
C SER A 126 -13.65 2.05 -5.46
N LEU A 127 -13.13 2.34 -6.65
CA LEU A 127 -12.82 1.35 -7.68
C LEU A 127 -11.32 1.19 -7.94
N SER A 128 -10.49 2.21 -7.67
CA SER A 128 -9.03 2.09 -7.76
C SER A 128 -8.31 1.88 -6.42
N ARG A 129 -7.14 1.22 -6.50
CA ARG A 129 -6.39 0.78 -5.30
C ARG A 129 -5.43 1.82 -4.74
N SER A 130 -4.82 2.63 -5.59
CA SER A 130 -3.71 3.52 -5.22
C SER A 130 -3.88 4.93 -5.77
N GLU A 131 -4.24 5.04 -7.05
CA GLU A 131 -4.43 6.31 -7.77
C GLU A 131 -5.82 6.25 -8.42
N PRO A 132 -6.60 7.35 -8.40
CA PRO A 132 -7.91 7.41 -9.04
C PRO A 132 -7.74 7.41 -10.56
N ASN A 133 -7.78 6.23 -11.15
CA ASN A 133 -7.49 5.99 -12.56
C ASN A 133 -8.47 4.99 -13.19
N TRP A 134 -9.57 4.67 -12.51
CA TRP A 134 -10.48 3.63 -12.96
C TRP A 134 -11.02 3.92 -14.35
N LEU A 135 -11.42 5.17 -14.61
CA LEU A 135 -11.93 5.59 -15.92
C LEU A 135 -10.91 5.37 -17.05
N GLU A 136 -9.65 5.73 -16.81
CA GLU A 136 -8.56 5.53 -17.77
C GLU A 136 -8.32 4.03 -18.02
N GLN A 137 -8.39 3.22 -16.96
CA GLN A 137 -8.27 1.76 -17.06
C GLN A 137 -9.45 1.14 -17.82
N GLU A 138 -10.67 1.63 -17.61
CA GLU A 138 -11.87 1.10 -18.23
C GLU A 138 -11.93 1.44 -19.73
N LYS A 139 -11.61 2.68 -20.11
CA LYS A 139 -11.45 3.10 -21.51
C LYS A 139 -10.43 2.23 -22.25
N LYS A 140 -9.31 1.94 -21.59
CA LYS A 140 -8.27 1.08 -22.14
C LYS A 140 -8.69 -0.39 -22.22
N ARG A 141 -9.41 -0.91 -21.23
CA ARG A 141 -9.96 -2.28 -21.22
C ARG A 141 -10.90 -2.51 -22.40
N ARG A 142 -11.69 -1.49 -22.76
CA ARG A 142 -12.59 -1.50 -23.91
C ARG A 142 -11.91 -1.17 -25.24
N GLY A 143 -10.60 -0.96 -25.25
CA GLY A 143 -9.83 -0.68 -26.47
C GLY A 143 -9.94 0.76 -26.99
N LEU A 144 -10.65 1.65 -26.29
CA LEU A 144 -10.80 3.07 -26.66
C LEU A 144 -9.51 3.88 -26.43
N MET A 145 -8.55 3.36 -25.67
CA MET A 145 -7.25 3.99 -25.39
C MET A 145 -6.09 3.03 -25.65
N GLY A 146 -5.15 3.43 -26.50
CA GLY A 146 -3.95 2.66 -26.84
C GLY A 146 -2.88 2.63 -25.73
N GLY A 147 -2.22 1.48 -25.56
CA GLY A 147 -1.09 1.25 -24.64
C GLY A 147 -1.39 0.17 -23.58
N SER A 148 -0.40 -0.31 -22.79
CA SER A 148 -0.60 -1.28 -21.68
C SER A 148 -0.33 -0.64 -20.31
N THR A 149 -1.11 -0.94 -19.26
CA THR A 149 -0.93 -0.34 -17.92
C THR A 149 -0.01 -1.17 -17.05
N VAL A 150 0.57 -0.54 -16.03
CA VAL A 150 1.40 -1.22 -15.01
C VAL A 150 0.59 -2.26 -14.22
N GLU A 151 -0.71 -2.00 -14.00
CA GLU A 151 -1.60 -2.93 -13.30
C GLU A 151 -2.01 -4.12 -14.17
N GLU A 152 -2.26 -3.93 -15.47
CA GLU A 152 -2.44 -5.02 -16.45
C GLU A 152 -1.21 -5.90 -16.54
N ALA A 153 -0.02 -5.31 -16.67
CA ALA A 153 1.23 -6.05 -16.66
C ALA A 153 1.39 -6.85 -15.35
N THR A 154 0.91 -6.30 -14.22
CA THR A 154 0.91 -6.99 -12.93
C THR A 154 -0.13 -8.11 -12.87
N ARG A 155 -1.34 -7.90 -13.43
CA ARG A 155 -2.42 -8.88 -13.53
C ARG A 155 -2.04 -10.05 -14.43
N LYS A 156 -1.42 -9.77 -15.59
CA LYS A 156 -0.87 -10.78 -16.51
C LYS A 156 0.23 -11.60 -15.83
N ARG A 157 1.19 -10.95 -15.16
CA ARG A 157 2.21 -11.65 -14.34
C ARG A 157 1.61 -12.47 -13.19
N ARG A 158 0.48 -12.04 -12.60
CA ARG A 158 -0.22 -12.81 -11.56
C ARG A 158 -1.00 -13.98 -12.17
N ALA A 159 -1.54 -13.84 -13.37
CA ALA A 159 -2.20 -14.91 -14.11
C ALA A 159 -1.19 -15.97 -14.54
N GLU A 160 -0.07 -15.57 -15.16
CA GLU A 160 1.05 -16.46 -15.51
C GLU A 160 1.59 -17.19 -14.27
N ARG A 161 1.79 -16.48 -13.14
CA ARG A 161 2.20 -17.13 -11.88
C ARG A 161 1.15 -18.10 -11.33
N ARG A 162 -0.14 -17.81 -11.50
CA ARG A 162 -1.22 -18.74 -11.10
C ARG A 162 -1.24 -19.97 -11.99
N GLN A 163 -1.07 -19.79 -13.30
CA GLN A 163 -0.99 -20.89 -14.26
C GLN A 163 0.22 -21.78 -13.95
N LEU A 164 1.40 -21.20 -13.75
CA LEU A 164 2.60 -21.96 -13.36
C LEU A 164 2.43 -22.70 -12.03
N LYS A 165 1.75 -22.10 -11.05
CA LYS A 165 1.43 -22.78 -9.79
C LYS A 165 0.43 -23.92 -10.00
N LEU A 166 -0.56 -23.72 -10.86
CA LEU A 166 -1.57 -24.72 -11.20
C LEU A 166 -0.94 -25.90 -11.94
N GLU A 167 -0.07 -25.63 -12.92
CA GLU A 167 0.67 -26.64 -13.67
C GLU A 167 1.61 -27.44 -12.78
N ARG A 168 2.35 -26.76 -11.88
CA ARG A 168 3.17 -27.44 -10.88
C ARG A 168 2.33 -28.35 -9.99
N ALA A 169 1.20 -27.86 -9.48
CA ALA A 169 0.31 -28.65 -8.64
C ALA A 169 -0.29 -29.86 -9.40
N ARG A 170 -0.60 -29.71 -10.70
CA ARG A 170 -1.03 -30.81 -11.56
C ARG A 170 0.06 -31.86 -11.74
N HIS A 171 1.28 -31.43 -12.03
CA HIS A 171 2.42 -32.34 -12.19
C HIS A 171 2.74 -33.08 -10.89
N GLU A 172 2.72 -32.39 -9.75
CA GLU A 172 2.88 -33.01 -8.43
C GLU A 172 1.78 -34.04 -8.14
N LYS A 173 0.53 -33.73 -8.49
CA LYS A 173 -0.60 -34.66 -8.33
C LYS A 173 -0.42 -35.92 -9.19
N LEU A 174 -0.05 -35.78 -10.46
CA LEU A 174 0.19 -36.92 -11.35
C LEU A 174 1.35 -37.80 -10.84
N ALA A 175 2.43 -37.20 -10.35
CA ALA A 175 3.56 -37.94 -9.79
C ALA A 175 3.18 -38.73 -8.51
N VAL A 176 2.28 -38.19 -7.69
CA VAL A 176 1.74 -38.90 -6.51
C VAL A 176 0.82 -40.05 -6.94
N GLU A 177 -0.03 -39.83 -7.94
CA GLU A 177 -0.93 -40.85 -8.48
C GLU A 177 -0.17 -42.02 -9.10
N GLU A 178 0.91 -41.74 -9.84
CA GLU A 178 1.78 -42.76 -10.42
C GLU A 178 2.50 -43.57 -9.34
N ARG A 179 3.00 -42.93 -8.28
CA ARG A 179 3.57 -43.64 -7.11
C ARG A 179 2.56 -44.56 -6.44
N LEU A 180 1.34 -44.08 -6.21
CA LEU A 180 0.26 -44.89 -5.61
C LEU A 180 -0.12 -46.07 -6.51
N ARG A 181 -0.12 -45.89 -7.84
CA ARG A 181 -0.39 -46.96 -8.79
C ARG A 181 0.69 -48.04 -8.76
N VAL A 182 1.97 -47.65 -8.67
CA VAL A 182 3.09 -48.60 -8.52
C VAL A 182 3.01 -49.32 -7.17
N GLU A 183 2.67 -48.63 -6.08
CA GLU A 183 2.49 -49.24 -4.76
C GLU A 183 1.30 -50.23 -4.75
N ALA A 184 0.19 -49.90 -5.41
CA ALA A 184 -0.96 -50.78 -5.55
C ALA A 184 -0.64 -52.02 -6.39
N ALA A 185 0.04 -51.85 -7.54
CA ALA A 185 0.49 -52.97 -8.36
C ALA A 185 1.48 -53.88 -7.61
N ALA A 186 2.36 -53.31 -6.79
CA ALA A 186 3.28 -54.06 -5.93
C ALA A 186 2.56 -54.80 -4.79
N ARG A 187 1.43 -54.29 -4.30
CA ARG A 187 0.54 -54.99 -3.36
C ARG A 187 -0.21 -56.15 -4.01
N GLU A 188 -0.62 -56.00 -5.28
CA GLU A 188 -1.30 -57.05 -6.04
C GLU A 188 -0.35 -58.18 -6.48
N SER A 189 0.93 -57.87 -6.73
CA SER A 189 1.97 -58.86 -7.12
C SER A 189 2.56 -59.63 -5.93
N GLY A 190 1.78 -59.89 -4.88
CA GLY A 190 2.24 -60.28 -3.54
C GLY A 190 3.39 -61.29 -3.47
N SER A 191 4.46 -60.90 -2.76
CA SER A 191 5.29 -61.85 -2.01
C SER A 191 4.86 -61.76 -0.54
N GLN A 192 4.14 -62.77 -0.07
CA GLN A 192 3.94 -63.03 1.35
C GLN A 192 5.11 -63.89 1.85
N SER A 193 5.98 -63.29 2.66
CA SER A 193 6.64 -64.00 3.77
C SER A 193 6.51 -63.13 5.02
N GLY A 194 5.91 -63.71 6.05
CA GLY A 194 5.31 -62.97 7.17
C GLY A 194 6.20 -62.77 8.40
N LEU A 195 5.77 -61.76 9.16
CA LEU A 195 5.89 -61.48 10.60
C LEU A 195 7.27 -61.24 11.24
N HIS A 196 7.47 -59.99 11.68
CA HIS A 196 7.57 -59.69 13.12
C HIS A 196 7.08 -58.26 13.42
N VAL A 197 6.06 -58.13 14.26
CA VAL A 197 5.65 -56.87 14.89
C VAL A 197 6.12 -56.92 16.33
N VAL A 198 7.09 -56.07 16.71
CA VAL A 198 7.16 -55.46 18.05
C VAL A 198 7.81 -54.07 17.93
N GLU A 199 7.09 -53.09 18.48
CA GLU A 199 7.44 -51.73 18.94
C GLU A 199 8.83 -51.16 18.65
N ALA A 200 8.87 -50.04 17.93
CA ALA A 200 9.52 -48.79 18.40
C ALA A 200 9.28 -47.63 17.40
N ALA A 201 9.15 -46.43 17.95
CA ALA A 201 9.35 -45.14 17.31
C ALA A 201 8.21 -44.57 16.44
N ASP A 202 7.23 -44.01 17.14
CA ASP A 202 6.85 -42.62 16.91
C ASP A 202 8.12 -41.76 16.72
N SER A 203 8.12 -40.83 15.74
CA SER A 203 9.22 -39.97 15.26
C SER A 203 10.11 -40.48 14.10
N THR A 204 9.71 -40.25 12.84
CA THR A 204 10.67 -40.01 11.71
C THR A 204 10.04 -39.45 10.43
N ALA A 205 9.01 -38.59 10.51
CA ALA A 205 8.50 -37.85 9.34
C ALA A 205 9.24 -36.51 9.09
N ILE A 206 10.53 -36.40 9.45
CA ILE A 206 11.31 -35.15 9.38
C ILE A 206 12.64 -35.18 8.55
N PRO A 207 13.16 -36.27 7.95
CA PRO A 207 14.41 -36.14 7.20
C PRO A 207 14.25 -35.43 5.83
N ALA A 208 13.22 -35.77 5.04
CA ALA A 208 13.19 -35.40 3.62
C ALA A 208 13.02 -33.89 3.36
N GLU A 209 12.18 -33.19 4.13
CA GLU A 209 12.03 -31.73 3.99
C GLU A 209 13.29 -30.97 4.44
N ARG A 210 13.96 -31.42 5.51
CA ARG A 210 15.19 -30.77 5.98
C ARG A 210 16.36 -30.98 5.02
N PHE A 211 16.46 -32.14 4.37
CA PHE A 211 17.45 -32.39 3.32
C PHE A 211 17.20 -31.56 2.06
N SER A 212 15.95 -31.42 1.63
CA SER A 212 15.57 -30.58 0.48
C SER A 212 15.85 -29.09 0.72
N VAL A 213 15.51 -28.58 1.90
CA VAL A 213 15.75 -27.17 2.28
C VAL A 213 17.25 -26.88 2.46
N LYS A 214 18.01 -27.80 3.06
CA LYS A 214 19.47 -27.64 3.22
C LYS A 214 20.19 -27.62 1.87
N LYS A 215 19.82 -28.53 0.95
CA LYS A 215 20.38 -28.57 -0.42
C LYS A 215 20.00 -27.33 -1.23
N ALA A 216 18.78 -26.82 -1.08
CA ALA A 216 18.34 -25.58 -1.72
C ALA A 216 19.03 -24.31 -1.17
N MET A 217 19.34 -24.29 0.13
CA MET A 217 20.07 -23.19 0.76
C MET A 217 21.56 -23.19 0.35
N GLU A 218 22.16 -24.38 0.27
CA GLU A 218 23.55 -24.57 -0.17
C GLU A 218 23.74 -24.21 -1.64
N ALA A 219 22.79 -24.59 -2.51
CA ALA A 219 22.77 -24.16 -3.91
C ALA A 219 22.69 -22.63 -4.07
N ARG A 220 21.82 -21.96 -3.30
CA ARG A 220 21.73 -20.49 -3.30
C ARG A 220 22.98 -19.81 -2.76
N PHE A 221 23.68 -20.44 -1.82
CA PHE A 221 24.93 -19.91 -1.29
C PHE A 221 26.06 -19.98 -2.33
N LEU A 222 26.16 -21.11 -3.05
CA LEU A 222 27.08 -21.29 -4.17
C LEU A 222 26.81 -20.31 -5.32
N GLU A 223 25.54 -20.13 -5.68
CA GLU A 223 25.12 -19.20 -6.73
C GLU A 223 25.47 -17.75 -6.36
N ARG A 224 25.30 -17.38 -5.09
CA ARG A 224 25.67 -16.05 -4.58
C ARG A 224 27.19 -15.87 -4.51
N ARG A 225 27.95 -16.93 -4.25
CA ARG A 225 29.42 -16.92 -4.29
C ARG A 225 29.95 -16.80 -5.71
N GLN A 226 29.32 -17.46 -6.69
CA GLN A 226 29.64 -17.33 -8.11
C GLN A 226 29.32 -15.92 -8.63
N GLN A 227 28.19 -15.33 -8.24
CA GLN A 227 27.87 -13.94 -8.58
C GLN A 227 28.85 -12.93 -7.95
N ALA A 228 29.32 -13.18 -6.73
CA ALA A 228 30.33 -12.33 -6.09
C ALA A 228 31.70 -12.44 -6.77
N MET A 229 32.08 -13.63 -7.26
CA MET A 229 33.30 -13.84 -8.05
C MET A 229 33.20 -13.16 -9.43
N GLN A 230 32.07 -13.31 -10.13
CA GLN A 230 31.82 -12.64 -11.40
C GLN A 230 31.81 -11.11 -11.27
N ASN A 231 31.26 -10.56 -10.19
CA ASN A 231 31.31 -9.12 -9.94
C ASN A 231 32.73 -8.63 -9.59
N ARG A 232 33.57 -9.48 -8.97
CA ARG A 232 34.99 -9.18 -8.72
C ARG A 232 35.82 -9.21 -9.99
N GLU A 233 35.57 -10.17 -10.88
CA GLU A 233 36.21 -10.28 -12.19
C GLU A 233 35.76 -9.15 -13.14
N ALA A 234 34.50 -8.73 -13.07
CA ALA A 234 33.98 -7.57 -13.79
C ALA A 234 34.58 -6.25 -13.26
N ALA A 235 34.85 -6.15 -11.95
CA ALA A 235 35.52 -4.99 -11.37
C ALA A 235 37.03 -4.94 -11.74
N SER A 236 37.72 -6.09 -11.80
CA SER A 236 39.14 -6.12 -12.21
C SER A 236 39.33 -5.89 -13.72
N SER A 237 38.31 -6.13 -14.53
CA SER A 237 38.34 -5.83 -15.98
C SER A 237 37.93 -4.39 -16.30
N ALA A 238 37.22 -3.69 -15.40
CA ALA A 238 36.95 -2.26 -15.54
C ALA A 238 38.16 -1.36 -15.21
N ASP A 239 39.05 -1.79 -14.30
CA ASP A 239 40.26 -1.05 -13.94
C ASP A 239 41.37 -1.08 -15.00
N GLN A 240 41.27 -1.93 -16.03
CA GLN A 240 42.23 -1.96 -17.15
C GLN A 240 41.84 -1.10 -18.36
N GLN A 241 40.70 -0.39 -18.32
CA GLN A 241 40.25 0.49 -19.42
C GLN A 241 40.20 1.99 -19.04
N GLN A 242 40.65 2.38 -17.85
CA GLN A 242 40.87 3.79 -17.48
C GLN A 242 42.36 4.16 -17.45
N SER A 243 42.99 4.09 -18.62
CA SER A 243 44.27 4.76 -18.87
C SER A 243 44.42 4.95 -20.39
N LEU A 244 43.74 5.94 -20.94
CA LEU A 244 44.19 6.82 -22.03
C LEU A 244 43.00 7.70 -22.46
N GLY A 245 43.16 9.03 -22.38
CA GLY A 245 42.25 9.97 -23.05
C GLY A 245 41.73 11.09 -22.14
N ASP A 246 42.63 11.97 -21.73
CA ASP A 246 42.30 13.33 -21.28
C ASP A 246 42.13 14.25 -22.52
N LEU A 247 41.40 15.35 -22.32
CA LEU A 247 41.31 16.59 -23.11
C LEU A 247 40.05 16.85 -23.98
N THR A 248 39.21 17.72 -23.40
CA THR A 248 38.59 18.95 -23.97
C THR A 248 37.09 19.00 -24.33
N ASN A 249 36.51 20.07 -23.77
CA ASN A 249 35.46 20.97 -24.25
C ASN A 249 33.97 20.84 -23.82
N SER A 250 33.50 22.02 -23.41
CA SER A 250 32.21 22.44 -22.85
C SER A 250 31.10 22.56 -23.92
N PRO A 251 29.83 22.83 -23.52
CA PRO A 251 28.64 22.46 -24.30
C PRO A 251 28.06 23.59 -25.15
N SER A 252 27.39 23.21 -26.24
CA SER A 252 26.51 24.08 -27.01
C SER A 252 25.25 23.33 -27.46
N SER A 253 24.09 23.90 -27.15
CA SER A 253 22.75 23.48 -27.59
C SER A 253 22.57 23.64 -29.11
N PRO A 254 21.62 22.90 -29.72
CA PRO A 254 20.50 23.57 -30.43
C PRO A 254 19.15 22.84 -30.21
N SER A 255 18.06 23.54 -29.93
CA SER A 255 17.13 24.23 -30.86
C SER A 255 16.23 23.29 -31.69
N ALA A 256 14.95 23.61 -31.57
CA ALA A 256 13.77 22.92 -32.09
C ALA A 256 13.75 22.76 -33.61
N ASN A 257 13.09 21.68 -34.07
CA ASN A 257 12.29 21.76 -35.29
C ASN A 257 11.15 20.74 -35.26
N SER A 258 9.94 21.27 -35.19
CA SER A 258 8.66 20.60 -35.40
C SER A 258 8.38 20.51 -36.90
N GLN A 259 8.12 19.30 -37.41
CA GLN A 259 7.49 19.09 -38.72
C GLN A 259 6.25 18.22 -38.54
N SER A 260 5.10 18.86 -38.78
CA SER A 260 3.78 18.28 -38.98
C SER A 260 3.68 17.59 -40.34
N LEU A 261 2.96 16.47 -40.40
CA LEU A 261 2.51 15.85 -41.65
C LEU A 261 0.96 15.75 -41.66
N PRO A 262 0.33 15.78 -42.86
CA PRO A 262 -0.96 16.42 -43.07
C PRO A 262 -2.16 15.47 -43.00
N VAL A 263 -3.31 16.11 -42.76
CA VAL A 263 -4.68 15.59 -42.80
C VAL A 263 -5.11 15.39 -44.26
N SER A 264 -5.72 14.24 -44.56
CA SER A 264 -6.57 14.06 -45.74
C SER A 264 -7.99 13.71 -45.27
N GLU A 265 -8.90 14.64 -45.52
CA GLU A 265 -10.34 14.44 -45.44
C GLU A 265 -10.83 13.77 -46.73
N HIS A 266 -11.62 12.71 -46.59
CA HIS A 266 -12.69 12.38 -47.53
C HIS A 266 -13.89 11.88 -46.72
N THR A 267 -14.92 12.72 -46.69
CA THR A 267 -16.29 12.44 -46.25
C THR A 267 -16.98 11.52 -47.24
N ASP A 268 -17.56 10.42 -46.76
CA ASP A 268 -18.77 9.84 -47.32
C ASP A 268 -19.79 9.67 -46.19
N HIS A 269 -20.95 10.29 -46.40
CA HIS A 269 -22.12 10.20 -45.52
C HIS A 269 -22.78 8.83 -45.68
N ILE A 270 -22.83 8.05 -44.60
CA ILE A 270 -23.88 7.05 -44.39
C ILE A 270 -24.49 7.34 -43.02
N LEU A 271 -25.78 7.65 -43.03
CA LEU A 271 -26.63 7.69 -41.85
C LEU A 271 -26.83 6.25 -41.39
N ASP A 272 -26.28 5.89 -40.24
CA ASP A 272 -26.74 4.74 -39.47
C ASP A 272 -26.76 5.09 -37.98
N ASP A 273 -27.89 4.72 -37.38
CA ASP A 273 -28.35 4.90 -36.02
C ASP A 273 -27.58 4.00 -35.04
N ASP A 274 -26.29 4.29 -34.81
CA ASP A 274 -25.46 3.58 -33.82
C ASP A 274 -25.41 4.36 -32.50
N LEU A 275 -26.30 3.96 -31.59
CA LEU A 275 -26.31 4.12 -30.13
C LEU A 275 -25.03 4.71 -29.50
N ASP A 276 -25.20 5.71 -28.62
CA ASP A 276 -24.24 6.31 -27.67
C ASP A 276 -23.39 5.30 -26.83
N LEU A 277 -22.56 4.47 -27.46
CA LEU A 277 -21.81 3.39 -26.83
C LEU A 277 -20.36 3.76 -26.45
N ASP A 278 -19.92 4.98 -26.78
CA ASP A 278 -18.51 5.37 -26.62
C ASP A 278 -18.21 6.31 -25.44
N THR A 279 -19.22 6.90 -24.79
CA THR A 279 -19.01 7.70 -23.57
C THR A 279 -19.17 6.86 -22.31
N ILE A 280 -18.07 6.29 -21.82
CA ILE A 280 -18.02 5.63 -20.52
C ILE A 280 -18.16 6.69 -19.41
N GLU A 281 -19.24 6.61 -18.63
CA GLU A 281 -19.42 7.44 -17.44
C GLU A 281 -18.42 7.06 -16.35
N ASN A 282 -17.96 8.06 -15.58
CA ASN A 282 -17.07 7.82 -14.46
C ASN A 282 -17.86 7.39 -13.22
N GLU A 283 -17.85 6.10 -12.92
CA GLU A 283 -18.47 5.53 -11.72
C GLU A 283 -17.56 5.62 -10.47
N GLU A 284 -16.27 5.93 -10.66
CA GLU A 284 -15.34 6.07 -9.54
C GLU A 284 -15.61 7.37 -8.78
N HIS A 285 -15.70 7.24 -7.46
CA HIS A 285 -15.74 8.36 -6.53
C HIS A 285 -14.64 8.19 -5.49
N LEU A 286 -14.14 9.31 -4.98
CA LEU A 286 -13.22 9.33 -3.86
C LEU A 286 -14.02 9.41 -2.57
N GLN A 287 -13.88 8.38 -1.73
CA GLN A 287 -14.53 8.31 -0.43
C GLN A 287 -13.60 8.89 0.64
N LEU A 288 -14.04 9.95 1.32
CA LEU A 288 -13.31 10.58 2.43
C LEU A 288 -13.75 9.97 3.76
N SER A 289 -12.81 9.80 4.70
CA SER A 289 -13.18 9.48 6.08
C SER A 289 -13.85 10.68 6.76
N ASN A 290 -14.59 10.45 7.85
CA ASN A 290 -15.22 11.54 8.60
C ASN A 290 -14.17 12.55 9.09
N GLU A 291 -13.02 12.07 9.55
CA GLU A 291 -11.93 12.90 10.06
C GLU A 291 -11.22 13.66 8.94
N GLU A 292 -10.94 13.01 7.80
CA GLU A 292 -10.39 13.65 6.60
C GLU A 292 -11.32 14.77 6.12
N THR A 293 -12.61 14.48 6.07
CA THR A 293 -13.64 15.42 5.65
C THR A 293 -13.66 16.63 6.57
N PHE A 294 -13.78 16.42 7.88
CA PHE A 294 -13.85 17.53 8.82
C PHE A 294 -12.57 18.35 8.81
N PHE A 295 -11.40 17.73 8.66
CA PHE A 295 -10.14 18.46 8.51
C PHE A 295 -10.10 19.35 7.26
N LEU A 296 -10.58 18.85 6.12
CA LEU A 296 -10.63 19.62 4.88
C LEU A 296 -11.59 20.82 4.96
N VAL A 297 -12.72 20.66 5.64
CA VAL A 297 -13.73 21.72 5.81
C VAL A 297 -13.30 22.72 6.89
N TYR A 298 -13.06 22.23 8.11
CA TYR A 298 -12.84 23.07 9.28
C TYR A 298 -11.40 23.62 9.36
N ALA A 299 -10.39 22.76 9.24
CA ALA A 299 -9.00 23.19 9.46
C ALA A 299 -8.38 23.88 8.24
N LEU A 300 -8.78 23.48 7.04
CA LEU A 300 -8.22 24.04 5.79
C LEU A 300 -9.16 24.98 5.04
N GLY A 301 -10.48 24.90 5.25
CA GLY A 301 -11.46 25.65 4.44
C GLY A 301 -11.40 25.31 2.94
N ALA A 302 -10.89 24.12 2.59
CA ALA A 302 -10.65 23.72 1.20
C ALA A 302 -11.81 22.94 0.59
N LEU A 303 -12.76 22.47 1.41
CA LEU A 303 -13.88 21.64 0.97
C LEU A 303 -15.21 22.21 1.48
N SER A 304 -16.25 22.15 0.64
CA SER A 304 -17.64 22.42 0.97
C SER A 304 -18.46 21.15 0.75
N ILE A 305 -19.36 20.85 1.69
CA ILE A 305 -20.15 19.62 1.67
C ILE A 305 -21.60 19.96 1.37
N VAL A 306 -22.16 19.22 0.42
CA VAL A 306 -23.55 19.27 0.05
C VAL A 306 -24.23 17.99 0.51
N ASP A 307 -25.40 18.08 1.12
CA ASP A 307 -26.19 16.89 1.43
C ASP A 307 -26.79 16.31 0.13
N ARG A 308 -26.65 15.00 -0.08
CA ARG A 308 -27.12 14.33 -1.30
C ARG A 308 -28.64 14.38 -1.46
N ALA A 309 -29.39 14.41 -0.36
CA ALA A 309 -30.85 14.40 -0.42
C ALA A 309 -31.42 15.81 -0.67
N SER A 310 -30.95 16.81 0.07
CA SER A 310 -31.46 18.19 -0.02
C SER A 310 -30.75 19.05 -1.06
N ASN A 311 -29.59 18.63 -1.57
CA ASN A 311 -28.66 19.44 -2.38
C ASN A 311 -28.28 20.79 -1.73
N ALA A 312 -28.41 20.89 -0.40
CA ALA A 312 -28.05 22.08 0.36
C ALA A 312 -26.64 21.95 0.96
N ILE A 313 -25.95 23.09 1.07
CA ILE A 313 -24.63 23.15 1.72
C ILE A 313 -24.81 22.95 3.23
N ILE A 314 -24.06 22.01 3.81
CA ILE A 314 -24.06 21.75 5.25
C ILE A 314 -23.04 22.70 5.91
N PRO A 315 -23.47 23.58 6.83
CA PRO A 315 -22.55 24.47 7.53
C PRO A 315 -21.66 23.69 8.51
N THR A 316 -20.46 24.20 8.79
CA THR A 316 -19.43 23.51 9.61
C THR A 316 -19.92 23.00 10.97
N PRO A 317 -20.70 23.78 11.78
CA PRO A 317 -21.20 23.27 13.06
C PRO A 317 -22.20 22.12 12.90
N ALA A 318 -23.11 22.21 11.92
CA ALA A 318 -24.06 21.14 11.65
C ALA A 318 -23.35 19.88 11.12
N LEU A 319 -22.32 20.07 10.29
CA LEU A 319 -21.47 19.00 9.82
C LEU A 319 -20.75 18.31 10.98
N PHE A 320 -20.19 19.07 11.92
CA PHE A 320 -19.49 18.53 13.08
C PHE A 320 -20.40 17.59 13.89
N ASP A 321 -21.61 18.03 14.22
CA ASP A 321 -22.56 17.19 14.95
C ASP A 321 -23.03 15.98 14.12
N LEU A 322 -23.20 16.16 12.81
CA LEU A 322 -23.57 15.09 11.89
C LEU A 322 -22.49 14.01 11.85
N LEU A 323 -21.22 14.37 11.68
CA LEU A 323 -20.11 13.41 11.65
C LEU A 323 -19.95 12.66 12.98
N ARG A 324 -20.18 13.32 14.11
CA ARG A 324 -20.21 12.69 15.44
C ARG A 324 -21.35 11.68 15.60
N ARG A 325 -22.53 11.94 15.02
CA ARG A 325 -23.64 10.97 15.04
C ARG A 325 -23.40 9.78 14.11
N HIS A 326 -22.74 10.02 12.98
CA HIS A 326 -22.43 9.01 11.97
C HIS A 326 -21.14 8.22 12.26
N SER A 327 -20.42 8.52 13.34
CA SER A 327 -19.27 7.72 13.78
C SER A 327 -19.66 6.40 14.43
N TYR A 328 -20.95 6.22 14.75
CA TYR A 328 -21.50 4.99 15.30
C TYR A 328 -22.21 4.19 14.21
N TYR A 329 -22.20 2.86 14.36
CA TYR A 329 -23.01 1.97 13.54
C TYR A 329 -23.91 1.11 14.44
N PRO A 330 -25.25 1.22 14.32
CA PRO A 330 -26.01 2.17 13.49
C PRO A 330 -25.87 3.64 13.95
N ARG A 331 -26.27 4.59 13.08
CA ARG A 331 -26.27 6.05 13.35
C ARG A 331 -26.91 6.36 14.70
N ARG A 332 -26.30 7.27 15.47
CA ARG A 332 -26.87 7.75 16.73
C ARG A 332 -28.10 8.63 16.47
N PRO A 333 -29.25 8.41 17.16
CA PRO A 333 -30.44 9.27 17.05
C PRO A 333 -30.17 10.71 17.49
N GLU A 334 -30.93 11.67 16.97
CA GLU A 334 -30.78 13.09 17.29
C GLU A 334 -31.15 13.43 18.73
N ASP A 335 -32.06 12.66 19.34
CA ASP A 335 -32.51 12.88 20.72
C ASP A 335 -31.44 12.57 21.78
N ARG A 336 -30.38 11.84 21.41
CA ARG A 336 -29.31 11.49 22.35
C ARG A 336 -28.23 12.57 22.37
N PRO A 337 -27.78 13.00 23.56
CA PRO A 337 -26.70 13.97 23.67
C PRO A 337 -25.39 13.40 23.10
N LEU A 338 -24.58 14.29 22.54
CA LEU A 338 -23.25 13.94 22.05
C LEU A 338 -22.29 13.80 23.23
N GLU A 339 -21.55 12.69 23.27
CA GLU A 339 -20.61 12.38 24.35
C GLU A 339 -19.25 13.02 24.08
N VAL A 340 -18.48 13.34 25.11
CA VAL A 340 -17.13 13.91 24.97
C VAL A 340 -16.08 12.87 24.54
N ASP A 341 -16.36 11.57 24.70
CA ASP A 341 -15.47 10.48 24.27
C ASP A 341 -16.05 9.71 23.08
N ASP A 342 -16.84 10.39 22.24
CA ASP A 342 -17.35 9.77 21.02
C ASP A 342 -16.20 9.36 20.07
N PRO A 343 -16.38 8.27 19.29
CA PRO A 343 -15.33 7.73 18.43
C PRO A 343 -14.74 8.77 17.47
N PHE A 344 -15.58 9.67 16.93
CA PHE A 344 -15.13 10.72 16.03
C PHE A 344 -14.26 11.76 16.73
N MET A 345 -14.62 12.21 17.93
CA MET A 345 -13.80 13.18 18.66
C MET A 345 -12.42 12.60 18.98
N ILE A 346 -12.38 11.37 19.46
CA ILE A 346 -11.13 10.69 19.80
C ILE A 346 -10.27 10.46 18.55
N SER A 347 -10.86 10.04 17.43
CA SER A 347 -10.13 9.80 16.18
C SER A 347 -9.69 11.11 15.52
N TYR A 348 -10.58 12.11 15.45
CA TYR A 348 -10.34 13.40 14.80
C TYR A 348 -9.26 14.22 15.52
N VAL A 349 -9.25 14.28 16.85
CA VAL A 349 -8.22 15.02 17.59
C VAL A 349 -6.82 14.46 17.26
N VAL A 350 -6.68 13.13 17.18
CA VAL A 350 -5.42 12.48 16.81
C VAL A 350 -5.10 12.70 15.33
N TYR A 351 -6.10 12.62 14.45
CA TYR A 351 -5.94 12.90 13.03
C TYR A 351 -5.43 14.32 12.81
N HIS A 352 -6.10 15.32 13.39
CA HIS A 352 -5.72 16.73 13.33
C HIS A 352 -4.30 16.96 13.87
N HIS A 353 -3.98 16.37 15.02
CA HIS A 353 -2.65 16.42 15.62
C HIS A 353 -1.56 15.96 14.65
N PHE A 354 -1.66 14.76 14.11
CA PHE A 354 -0.63 14.25 13.18
C PHE A 354 -0.60 15.00 11.84
N ARG A 355 -1.75 15.45 11.32
CA ARG A 355 -1.78 16.29 10.12
C ARG A 355 -1.10 17.64 10.35
N SER A 356 -1.27 18.24 11.53
CA SER A 356 -0.63 19.51 11.91
C SER A 356 0.89 19.39 12.02
N LEU A 357 1.39 18.20 12.39
CA LEU A 357 2.81 17.84 12.38
C LEU A 357 3.36 17.53 10.97
N GLY A 358 2.50 17.55 9.94
CA GLY A 358 2.89 17.31 8.54
C GLY A 358 2.87 15.85 8.10
N TRP A 359 2.37 14.92 8.93
CA TRP A 359 2.23 13.52 8.54
C TRP A 359 1.06 13.31 7.59
N VAL A 360 1.22 12.42 6.62
CA VAL A 360 0.11 11.88 5.83
C VAL A 360 -0.49 10.71 6.62
N VAL A 361 -1.68 10.94 7.18
CA VAL A 361 -2.43 9.98 7.99
C VAL A 361 -3.33 9.13 7.11
N ARG A 362 -3.31 7.80 7.27
CA ARG A 362 -4.20 6.85 6.58
C ARG A 362 -4.74 5.80 7.54
N SER A 363 -5.84 5.15 7.17
CA SER A 363 -6.39 4.03 7.96
C SER A 363 -5.38 2.90 8.17
N GLY A 364 -5.26 2.45 9.42
CA GLY A 364 -4.39 1.35 9.85
C GLY A 364 -5.06 -0.02 9.89
N VAL A 365 -6.32 -0.14 9.47
CA VAL A 365 -7.11 -1.38 9.61
C VAL A 365 -6.42 -2.63 9.05
N LYS A 366 -5.62 -2.48 7.98
CA LYS A 366 -4.84 -3.56 7.37
C LYS A 366 -3.76 -4.15 8.28
N PHE A 367 -3.36 -3.43 9.32
CA PHE A 367 -2.33 -3.82 10.28
C PHE A 367 -2.87 -3.90 11.71
N GLY A 368 -4.20 -3.85 11.91
CA GLY A 368 -4.80 -3.90 13.24
C GLY A 368 -4.48 -2.68 14.11
N THR A 369 -4.34 -1.51 13.50
CA THR A 369 -4.14 -0.22 14.17
C THR A 369 -5.13 0.82 13.64
N ASP A 370 -5.29 1.94 14.33
CA ASP A 370 -6.25 2.98 13.92
C ASP A 370 -5.71 3.78 12.74
N TYR A 371 -4.47 4.26 12.85
CA TYR A 371 -3.80 5.03 11.80
C TYR A 371 -2.42 4.49 11.42
N LEU A 372 -1.97 4.94 10.24
CA LEU A 372 -0.62 4.81 9.71
C LEU A 372 -0.11 6.19 9.34
N LEU A 373 1.14 6.46 9.69
CA LEU A 373 1.79 7.74 9.39
C LEU A 373 2.84 7.55 8.31
N TYR A 374 2.71 8.34 7.25
CA TYR A 374 3.69 8.44 6.17
C TYR A 374 4.30 9.84 6.20
N ASN A 375 5.62 9.92 6.09
CA ASN A 375 6.31 11.22 6.05
C ASN A 375 5.89 12.05 4.83
N ARG A 376 5.94 11.45 3.63
CA ARG A 376 5.52 12.11 2.37
C ARG A 376 4.32 11.50 1.68
N GLY A 377 3.92 10.29 2.07
CA GLY A 377 2.77 9.58 1.52
C GLY A 377 3.11 8.21 0.92
N PRO A 378 2.07 7.40 0.61
CA PRO A 378 2.22 5.98 0.26
C PRO A 378 2.99 5.69 -1.02
N VAL A 379 3.09 6.67 -1.91
CA VAL A 379 3.77 6.53 -3.20
C VAL A 379 5.29 6.68 -3.07
N PHE A 380 5.76 7.41 -2.05
CA PHE A 380 7.19 7.67 -1.83
C PHE A 380 7.84 6.61 -0.95
N SER A 381 7.19 6.25 0.15
CA SER A 381 7.73 5.33 1.15
C SER A 381 6.63 4.55 1.84
N HIS A 382 7.00 3.47 2.52
CA HIS A 382 6.08 2.79 3.44
C HIS A 382 5.77 3.67 4.65
N ALA A 383 4.64 3.40 5.32
CA ALA A 383 4.34 4.00 6.62
C ALA A 383 5.42 3.65 7.64
N GLU A 384 5.90 4.65 8.35
CA GLU A 384 6.95 4.54 9.37
C GLU A 384 6.33 4.12 10.71
N PHE A 385 5.26 4.79 11.10
CA PHE A 385 4.55 4.54 12.34
C PHE A 385 3.17 3.93 12.10
N ALA A 386 2.78 3.05 13.01
CA ALA A 386 1.41 2.57 13.18
C ALA A 386 0.89 3.06 14.53
N VAL A 387 -0.27 3.69 14.54
CA VAL A 387 -0.81 4.41 15.71
C VAL A 387 -2.02 3.66 16.25
N ILE A 388 -2.03 3.41 17.56
CA ILE A 388 -3.21 3.00 18.29
C ILE A 388 -3.67 4.14 19.19
N ILE A 389 -4.97 4.45 19.16
CA ILE A 389 -5.58 5.52 19.95
C ILE A 389 -6.21 4.92 21.21
N ILE A 390 -5.91 5.52 22.36
CA ILE A 390 -6.47 5.11 23.65
C ILE A 390 -7.01 6.36 24.37
N PRO A 391 -8.31 6.43 24.70
CA PRO A 391 -8.82 7.54 25.50
C PRO A 391 -8.22 7.49 26.92
N SER A 392 -7.95 8.64 27.50
CA SER A 392 -7.37 8.81 28.82
C SER A 392 -8.27 9.70 29.68
N TYR A 393 -8.65 9.22 30.86
CA TYR A 393 -9.60 9.89 31.74
C TYR A 393 -8.89 10.47 32.97
N SER A 394 -7.88 11.30 32.74
CA SER A 394 -7.01 11.84 33.80
C SER A 394 -7.67 12.91 34.69
N HIS A 395 -8.77 13.52 34.24
CA HIS A 395 -9.45 14.57 35.00
C HIS A 395 -10.20 14.01 36.22
N GLN A 396 -10.18 14.74 37.35
CA GLN A 396 -10.78 14.32 38.63
C GLN A 396 -12.27 13.94 38.50
N PHE A 397 -13.02 14.62 37.62
CA PHE A 397 -14.41 14.31 37.28
C PHE A 397 -14.64 12.82 37.02
N TRP A 398 -13.78 12.16 36.24
CA TRP A 398 -13.93 10.76 35.87
C TRP A 398 -13.72 9.80 37.05
N SER A 399 -13.08 10.28 38.11
CA SER A 399 -12.90 9.56 39.37
C SER A 399 -13.91 9.93 40.47
N SER A 400 -14.86 10.82 40.19
CA SER A 400 -15.81 11.33 41.20
C SER A 400 -16.83 10.27 41.65
N THR A 401 -17.36 9.51 40.71
CA THR A 401 -18.44 8.53 40.94
C THR A 401 -17.97 7.15 40.53
N GLU A 402 -18.40 6.10 41.24
CA GLU A 402 -18.04 4.71 40.94
C GLU A 402 -18.43 4.29 39.50
N ALA A 403 -19.57 4.78 38.99
CA ALA A 403 -19.98 4.55 37.61
C ALA A 403 -18.97 5.14 36.59
N LEU A 404 -18.47 6.35 36.85
CA LEU A 404 -17.48 7.00 35.98
C LEU A 404 -16.11 6.32 36.05
N LYS A 405 -15.71 5.84 37.24
CA LYS A 405 -14.49 5.03 37.41
C LYS A 405 -14.56 3.75 36.58
N ARG A 406 -15.70 3.05 36.61
CA ARG A 406 -15.93 1.84 35.81
C ARG A 406 -15.93 2.15 34.32
N HIS A 407 -16.58 3.24 33.90
CA HIS A 407 -16.57 3.70 32.50
C HIS A 407 -15.15 3.96 32.00
N ALA A 408 -14.37 4.74 32.76
CA ALA A 408 -12.97 5.03 32.43
C ALA A 408 -12.12 3.75 32.36
N ALA A 409 -12.27 2.87 33.35
CA ALA A 409 -11.54 1.60 33.40
C ALA A 409 -11.87 0.71 32.20
N ASP A 410 -13.14 0.57 31.84
CA ASP A 410 -13.59 -0.24 30.69
C ASP A 410 -12.99 0.29 29.38
N LYS A 411 -13.13 1.59 29.13
CA LYS A 411 -12.63 2.25 27.91
C LYS A 411 -11.10 2.19 27.77
N GLN A 412 -10.38 2.29 28.88
CA GLN A 412 -8.92 2.19 28.93
C GLN A 412 -8.39 0.76 28.99
N SER A 413 -9.22 -0.21 29.37
CA SER A 413 -8.76 -1.57 29.63
C SER A 413 -8.20 -2.21 28.37
N ARG A 414 -6.92 -2.58 28.41
CA ARG A 414 -6.26 -3.33 27.35
C ARG A 414 -5.38 -4.38 27.98
N SER A 415 -5.53 -5.63 27.55
CA SER A 415 -4.73 -6.73 28.08
C SER A 415 -3.31 -6.70 27.52
N TRP A 416 -2.36 -7.23 28.29
CA TRP A 416 -0.99 -7.45 27.80
C TRP A 416 -0.97 -8.34 26.55
N TRP A 417 -1.87 -9.32 26.47
CA TRP A 417 -2.04 -10.19 25.30
C TRP A 417 -2.41 -9.39 24.04
N TRP A 418 -3.37 -8.48 24.16
CA TRP A 418 -3.74 -7.59 23.06
C TRP A 418 -2.54 -6.75 22.62
N LEU A 419 -1.81 -6.14 23.57
CA LEU A 419 -0.64 -5.30 23.25
C LEU A 419 0.47 -6.11 22.55
N HIS A 420 0.75 -7.32 23.03
CA HIS A 420 1.71 -8.23 22.40
C HIS A 420 1.27 -8.64 20.99
N CYS A 421 -0.02 -8.93 20.79
CA CYS A 421 -0.56 -9.26 19.47
C CYS A 421 -0.36 -8.12 18.48
N VAL A 422 -0.73 -6.88 18.85
CA VAL A 422 -0.58 -5.74 17.95
C VAL A 422 0.89 -5.42 17.69
N ASN A 423 1.72 -5.44 18.73
CA ASN A 423 3.17 -5.23 18.60
C ASN A 423 3.83 -6.29 17.70
N ARG A 424 3.39 -7.55 17.76
CA ARG A 424 3.89 -8.62 16.89
C ARG A 424 3.59 -8.37 15.42
N VAL A 425 2.37 -7.91 15.11
CA VAL A 425 1.99 -7.53 13.73
C VAL A 425 2.89 -6.41 13.23
N GLN A 426 3.07 -5.34 14.02
CA GLN A 426 3.90 -4.20 13.61
C GLN A 426 5.37 -4.58 13.42
N ALA A 427 5.92 -5.41 14.31
CA ALA A 427 7.28 -5.92 14.18
C ALA A 427 7.48 -6.72 12.88
N GLN A 428 6.48 -7.54 12.50
CA GLN A 428 6.53 -8.33 11.25
C GLN A 428 6.50 -7.44 10.01
N VAL A 429 5.72 -6.35 10.01
CA VAL A 429 5.64 -5.40 8.89
C VAL A 429 6.64 -4.24 9.00
N LYS A 430 7.58 -4.33 9.95
CA LYS A 430 8.64 -3.35 10.23
C LYS A 430 8.13 -1.92 10.43
N LYS A 431 7.07 -1.78 11.22
CA LYS A 431 6.52 -0.49 11.65
C LYS A 431 6.80 -0.26 13.12
N SER A 432 7.04 0.99 13.47
CA SER A 432 7.14 1.39 14.86
C SER A 432 5.74 1.65 15.42
N LEU A 433 5.39 0.97 16.51
CA LEU A 433 4.09 1.13 17.16
C LEU A 433 4.10 2.37 18.06
N VAL A 434 3.16 3.28 17.83
CA VAL A 434 2.91 4.46 18.65
C VAL A 434 1.59 4.25 19.38
N ILE A 435 1.60 4.39 20.70
CA ILE A 435 0.41 4.42 21.53
C ILE A 435 0.10 5.90 21.79
N CYS A 436 -1.06 6.33 21.31
CA CYS A 436 -1.50 7.71 21.35
C CYS A 436 -2.63 7.84 22.37
N TYR A 437 -2.35 8.45 23.51
CA TYR A 437 -3.36 8.73 24.52
C TYR A 437 -4.06 10.06 24.23
N VAL A 438 -5.38 10.07 24.33
CA VAL A 438 -6.21 11.27 24.18
C VAL A 438 -6.84 11.59 25.53
N ASP A 439 -6.37 12.63 26.21
CA ASP A 439 -6.94 13.05 27.48
C ASP A 439 -8.32 13.68 27.24
N VAL A 440 -9.36 13.02 27.73
CA VAL A 440 -10.77 13.37 27.54
C VAL A 440 -11.21 14.38 28.61
N PRO A 441 -11.69 15.57 28.21
CA PRO A 441 -12.17 16.58 29.14
C PRO A 441 -13.51 16.18 29.77
N PRO A 442 -13.86 16.73 30.95
CA PRO A 442 -15.21 16.52 31.51
C PRO A 442 -16.29 17.14 30.60
N PRO A 443 -17.54 16.66 30.65
CA PRO A 443 -18.67 17.31 30.01
C PRO A 443 -18.75 18.80 30.39
N SER A 444 -19.02 19.67 29.42
CA SER A 444 -19.24 21.11 29.66
C SER A 444 -20.73 21.39 29.51
N GLU A 445 -21.29 22.16 30.43
CA GLU A 445 -22.68 22.65 30.38
C GLU A 445 -22.83 23.84 29.42
N VAL A 446 -21.74 24.57 29.18
CA VAL A 446 -21.74 25.69 28.23
C VAL A 446 -21.55 25.16 26.82
N ALA A 447 -22.44 25.58 25.91
CA ALA A 447 -22.31 25.37 24.47
C ALA A 447 -21.06 26.10 23.96
N ALA A 448 -19.94 25.40 23.98
CA ALA A 448 -18.71 25.90 23.39
C ALA A 448 -18.77 25.74 21.86
N ASP A 449 -18.24 26.73 21.16
CA ASP A 449 -17.95 26.61 19.73
C ASP A 449 -17.02 25.41 19.48
N VAL A 450 -16.99 24.93 18.23
CA VAL A 450 -16.20 23.78 17.78
C VAL A 450 -14.74 23.88 18.26
N ASP A 451 -14.11 25.05 18.07
CA ASP A 451 -12.75 25.35 18.52
C ASP A 451 -12.60 25.18 20.02
N GLY A 452 -13.56 25.72 20.78
CA GLY A 452 -13.60 25.65 22.24
C GLY A 452 -13.76 24.21 22.73
N GLN A 453 -14.45 23.35 21.99
CA GLN A 453 -14.55 21.93 22.31
C GLN A 453 -13.24 21.20 22.03
N LEU A 454 -12.63 21.39 20.86
CA LEU A 454 -11.41 20.70 20.44
C LEU A 454 -10.18 21.08 21.29
N ASN A 455 -10.05 22.34 21.69
CA ASN A 455 -8.91 22.83 22.48
C ASN A 455 -8.82 22.22 23.89
N ARG A 456 -9.89 21.56 24.36
CA ARG A 456 -9.92 20.92 25.68
C ARG A 456 -9.29 19.53 25.69
N TYR A 457 -9.10 18.92 24.52
CA TYR A 457 -8.46 17.61 24.41
C TYR A 457 -6.93 17.78 24.37
N ARG A 458 -6.21 16.79 24.91
CA ARG A 458 -4.75 16.74 24.80
C ARG A 458 -4.30 15.40 24.26
N VAL A 459 -3.27 15.42 23.42
CA VAL A 459 -2.70 14.22 22.82
C VAL A 459 -1.33 13.95 23.43
N ARG A 460 -1.09 12.70 23.85
CA ARG A 460 0.20 12.23 24.37
C ARG A 460 0.65 11.00 23.60
N GLU A 461 1.82 11.09 22.99
CA GLU A 461 2.38 10.02 22.14
C GLU A 461 3.45 9.23 22.89
N PHE A 462 3.36 7.90 22.83
CA PHE A 462 4.38 7.00 23.38
C PHE A 462 4.85 6.03 22.31
N LEU A 463 6.14 6.10 21.99
CA LEU A 463 6.75 5.18 21.05
C LEU A 463 7.11 3.87 21.76
N LEU A 464 6.45 2.78 21.38
CA LEU A 464 6.76 1.46 21.92
C LEU A 464 8.02 0.93 21.25
N ARG A 465 9.12 0.90 22.01
CA ARG A 465 10.39 0.29 21.59
C ARG A 465 10.65 -0.97 22.40
N ARG A 466 11.27 -1.96 21.75
CA ARG A 466 11.82 -3.11 22.47
C ARG A 466 12.91 -2.61 23.40
N TRP A 467 12.73 -2.83 24.70
CA TRP A 467 13.79 -2.60 25.67
C TRP A 467 14.91 -3.62 25.42
N VAL A 468 16.11 -3.13 25.13
CA VAL A 468 17.30 -3.95 24.93
C VAL A 468 18.32 -3.52 25.97
N PRO A 469 18.60 -4.34 27.00
CA PRO A 469 19.45 -3.92 28.12
C PRO A 469 20.80 -3.34 27.66
N ASN A 470 21.43 -3.95 26.65
CA ASN A 470 22.73 -3.50 26.13
C ASN A 470 22.69 -2.14 25.39
N ARG A 471 21.51 -1.65 25.00
CA ARG A 471 21.33 -0.36 24.30
C ARG A 471 20.64 0.71 25.15
N THR A 472 20.18 0.34 26.34
CA THR A 472 19.29 1.18 27.17
C THR A 472 19.81 1.31 28.61
N ARG A 473 21.08 0.95 28.84
CA ARG A 473 21.82 1.26 30.07
C ARG A 473 22.49 2.61 29.87
N ASP A 474 21.71 3.67 30.08
CA ASP A 474 22.24 5.00 30.41
C ASP A 474 21.89 5.29 31.87
#